data_AF-A0A9Q2FPW0-F1
#
_entry.id   AF-A0A9Q2FPW0-F1
#
_cell.length_a   1.000
_cell.length_b   1.000
_cell.length_c   1.000
_cell.angle_alpha   90.00
_cell.angle_beta   90.00
_cell.angle_gamma   90.00
#
_symmetry.space_group_name_H-M   'P 1'
#
loop_
_entity.id
_entity.type
_entity.pdbx_description
1 polymer ?
#
loop_
_entity_poly.entity_id
_entity_poly.type
_entity_poly.pdbx_seq_one_letter_code
_entity_poly.pdbx_strand_id
1 'polypeptide(L)'
;MKQLSLIFMTLTLLLLPASGFARNTGDWLPQSGVKSPYSPLAVPTTLKPVPDSLASLLTKGYRITTTADYGGSGALFTLFRQKQTVLCVLTAPTPGTDQNVPTSRCWSLNEPTSEAVKK
;
A
#
# COMPACT_ATOMS: atom_id res chain seq x y z
N MET A 1 10.05 61.87 -8.48
CA MET A 1 9.55 60.91 -9.50
C MET A 1 10.39 59.62 -9.60
N LYS A 2 11.72 59.63 -9.45
CA LYS A 2 12.58 58.41 -9.49
C LYS A 2 12.29 57.36 -8.39
N GLN A 3 12.02 57.80 -7.15
CA GLN A 3 11.77 56.92 -6.00
C GLN A 3 10.49 56.08 -6.15
N LEU A 4 9.42 56.67 -6.69
CA LEU A 4 8.14 55.99 -6.88
C LEU A 4 8.23 54.86 -7.93
N SER A 5 9.08 55.05 -8.94
CA SER A 5 9.31 54.07 -10.00
C SER A 5 10.07 52.83 -9.51
N LEU A 6 10.99 53.01 -8.56
CA LEU A 6 11.73 51.91 -7.93
C LEU A 6 10.81 51.04 -7.06
N ILE A 7 9.93 51.66 -6.28
CA ILE A 7 8.96 50.95 -5.43
C ILE A 7 7.98 50.13 -6.28
N PHE A 8 7.53 50.69 -7.41
CA PHE A 8 6.60 49.99 -8.30
C PHE A 8 7.25 48.78 -8.98
N MET A 9 8.54 48.86 -9.32
CA MET A 9 9.29 47.75 -9.92
C MET A 9 9.58 46.62 -8.92
N THR A 10 9.81 46.94 -7.65
CA THR A 10 9.96 45.92 -6.60
C THR A 10 8.64 45.22 -6.28
N LEU A 11 7.52 45.95 -6.37
CA LEU A 11 6.20 45.39 -6.07
C LEU A 11 5.76 44.39 -7.14
N THR A 12 6.02 44.67 -8.42
CA THR A 12 5.70 43.72 -9.51
C THR A 12 6.53 42.44 -9.44
N LEU A 13 7.78 42.50 -8.96
CA LEU A 13 8.62 41.30 -8.82
C LEU A 13 8.16 40.35 -7.70
N LEU A 14 7.54 40.89 -6.64
CA LEU A 14 6.92 40.08 -5.57
C LEU A 14 5.58 39.44 -5.96
N LEU A 15 4.94 39.92 -7.02
CA LEU A 15 3.66 39.42 -7.52
C LEU A 15 3.81 38.34 -8.60
N LEU A 16 5.05 37.97 -8.98
CA LEU A 16 5.24 36.78 -9.81
C LEU A 16 4.87 35.55 -8.97
N PRO A 17 3.87 34.75 -9.36
CA PRO A 17 3.61 33.49 -8.71
C PRO A 17 4.88 32.65 -8.85
N ALA A 18 5.49 32.28 -7.72
CA ALA A 18 6.46 31.20 -7.73
C ALA A 18 5.74 30.00 -8.33
N SER A 19 6.09 29.61 -9.55
CA SER A 19 5.60 28.40 -10.18
C SER A 19 5.95 27.24 -9.27
N GLY A 20 5.02 26.90 -8.38
CA GLY A 20 5.15 25.80 -7.46
C GLY A 20 5.13 24.55 -8.29
N PHE A 21 6.32 24.04 -8.63
CA PHE A 21 6.45 22.66 -9.00
C PHE A 21 5.84 21.86 -7.85
N ALA A 22 4.71 21.23 -8.13
CA ALA A 22 4.04 20.36 -7.19
C ALA A 22 5.05 19.31 -6.73
N ARG A 23 5.55 19.48 -5.51
CA ARG A 23 6.38 18.50 -4.83
C ARG A 23 5.45 17.32 -4.60
N ASN A 24 5.53 16.30 -5.45
CA ASN A 24 4.72 15.10 -5.27
C ASN A 24 5.19 14.41 -3.97
N THR A 25 4.46 14.62 -2.88
CA THR A 25 4.73 14.04 -1.57
C THR A 25 4.17 12.62 -1.43
N GLY A 26 3.56 12.08 -2.48
CA GLY A 26 2.93 10.76 -2.47
C GLY A 26 3.25 9.98 -3.74
N ASP A 27 4.23 9.09 -3.62
CA ASP A 27 4.58 8.08 -4.62
C ASP A 27 5.28 8.59 -5.90
N TRP A 28 6.46 8.06 -6.18
CA TRP A 28 7.22 8.40 -7.40
C TRP A 28 6.66 7.70 -8.64
N LEU A 29 5.79 6.71 -8.43
CA LEU A 29 5.08 6.00 -9.46
C LEU A 29 3.85 6.80 -9.92
N PRO A 30 3.50 6.79 -11.22
CA PRO A 30 2.29 7.41 -11.69
C PRO A 30 1.07 6.75 -11.03
N GLN A 31 0.07 7.57 -10.71
CA GLN A 31 -1.20 7.06 -10.18
C GLN A 31 -1.79 6.03 -11.15
N SER A 32 -2.27 4.92 -10.60
CA SER A 32 -2.95 3.88 -11.38
C SER A 32 -4.12 4.47 -12.18
N GLY A 33 -4.27 4.04 -13.43
CA GLY A 33 -5.35 4.49 -14.32
C GLY A 33 -5.08 5.80 -15.07
N VAL A 34 -3.95 6.47 -14.82
CA VAL A 34 -3.54 7.65 -15.61
C VAL A 34 -2.84 7.19 -16.89
N LYS A 35 -3.25 7.76 -18.03
CA LYS A 35 -2.57 7.54 -19.32
C LYS A 35 -1.20 8.23 -19.32
N SER A 36 -0.18 7.51 -18.87
CA SER A 36 1.22 7.95 -18.89
C SER A 36 2.07 6.92 -19.67
N PRO A 37 3.07 7.35 -20.47
CA PRO A 37 3.93 6.44 -21.22
C PRO A 37 4.73 5.47 -20.34
N TYR A 38 4.87 5.76 -19.05
CA TYR A 38 5.55 4.88 -18.08
C TYR A 38 4.59 4.22 -17.07
N SER A 39 3.28 4.44 -17.19
CA SER A 39 2.29 3.76 -16.34
C SER A 39 1.90 2.44 -16.99
N PRO A 40 2.16 1.28 -16.33
CA PRO A 40 1.59 0.03 -16.80
C PRO A 40 0.06 0.06 -16.72
N LEU A 41 -0.59 -0.74 -17.55
CA LEU A 41 -2.02 -0.99 -17.42
C LEU A 41 -2.28 -1.76 -16.12
N ALA A 42 -3.29 -1.33 -15.37
CA ALA A 42 -3.73 -2.05 -14.17
C ALA A 42 -4.32 -3.41 -14.58
N VAL A 43 -3.72 -4.50 -14.10
CA VAL A 43 -4.19 -5.86 -14.35
C VAL A 43 -5.01 -6.35 -13.14
N PRO A 44 -6.26 -6.79 -13.35
CA PRO A 44 -7.06 -7.38 -12.27
C PRO A 44 -6.34 -8.56 -11.63
N THR A 45 -6.17 -8.51 -10.30
CA THR A 45 -5.51 -9.58 -9.54
C THR A 45 -6.55 -10.31 -8.70
N THR A 46 -6.71 -11.61 -8.92
CA THR A 46 -7.65 -12.44 -8.17
C THR A 46 -7.06 -12.83 -6.81
N LEU A 47 -7.78 -12.53 -5.73
CA LEU A 47 -7.43 -12.95 -4.37
C LEU A 47 -8.23 -14.19 -3.98
N LYS A 48 -7.57 -15.33 -3.77
CA LYS A 48 -8.23 -16.59 -3.38
C LYS A 48 -8.29 -16.73 -1.86
N PRO A 49 -9.49 -16.79 -1.23
CA PRO A 49 -9.59 -16.92 0.23
C PRO A 49 -8.89 -18.19 0.73
N VAL A 50 -8.15 -18.05 1.82
CA VAL A 50 -7.51 -19.17 2.53
C VAL A 50 -8.28 -19.40 3.83
N PRO A 51 -8.75 -20.62 4.12
CA PRO A 51 -9.56 -20.90 5.32
C PRO A 51 -8.74 -20.93 6.62
N ASP A 52 -7.41 -20.89 6.53
CA ASP A 52 -6.52 -20.88 7.69
C ASP A 52 -6.34 -19.49 8.30
N SER A 53 -6.20 -19.44 9.63
CA SER A 53 -5.78 -18.23 10.34
C SER A 53 -4.30 -17.91 10.10
N LEU A 54 -3.91 -16.66 10.37
CA LEU A 54 -2.51 -16.23 10.36
C LEU A 54 -1.65 -17.14 11.25
N ALA A 55 -2.12 -17.45 12.46
CA ALA A 55 -1.42 -18.33 13.39
C ALA A 55 -1.24 -19.75 12.82
N SER A 56 -2.28 -20.33 12.20
CA SER A 56 -2.21 -21.64 11.53
C SER A 56 -1.16 -21.64 10.41
N LEU A 57 -1.12 -20.59 9.59
CA LEU A 57 -0.14 -20.46 8.51
C LEU A 57 1.30 -20.34 9.03
N LEU A 58 1.52 -19.59 10.10
CA LEU A 58 2.84 -19.51 10.74
C LEU A 58 3.29 -20.88 11.26
N THR A 59 2.39 -21.64 11.90
CA THR A 59 2.67 -23.02 12.34
C THR A 59 2.97 -23.96 11.18
N LYS A 60 2.34 -23.76 10.01
CA LYS A 60 2.62 -24.50 8.76
C LYS A 60 3.95 -24.11 8.11
N GLY A 61 4.70 -23.19 8.70
CA GLY A 61 6.04 -22.78 8.27
C GLY A 61 6.04 -21.65 7.23
N TYR A 62 4.93 -20.91 7.08
CA TYR A 62 4.97 -19.64 6.36
C TYR A 62 5.74 -18.61 7.17
N ARG A 63 6.54 -17.78 6.49
CA ARG A 63 7.34 -16.72 7.11
C ARG A 63 6.78 -15.37 6.70
N ILE A 64 6.66 -14.45 7.65
CA ILE A 64 6.33 -13.06 7.36
C ILE A 64 7.52 -12.43 6.64
N THR A 65 7.28 -11.87 5.46
CA THR A 65 8.28 -11.17 4.66
C THR A 65 8.10 -9.66 4.71
N THR A 66 6.86 -9.18 4.80
CA THR A 66 6.56 -7.76 4.90
C THR A 66 5.38 -7.50 5.83
N THR A 67 5.36 -6.30 6.38
CA THR A 67 4.27 -5.77 7.21
C THR A 67 3.91 -4.38 6.74
N ALA A 68 2.63 -4.07 6.67
CA ALA A 68 2.12 -2.73 6.37
C ALA A 68 0.96 -2.39 7.31
N ASP A 69 0.75 -1.10 7.55
CA ASP A 69 -0.46 -0.63 8.23
C ASP A 69 -1.70 -0.96 7.36
N TYR A 70 -2.77 -1.40 8.01
CA TYR A 70 -4.04 -1.66 7.35
C TYR A 70 -5.11 -0.68 7.87
N GLY A 71 -5.06 0.54 7.34
CA GLY A 71 -6.08 1.58 7.58
C GLY A 71 -6.28 1.87 9.07
N GLY A 72 -5.22 1.86 9.87
CA GLY A 72 -5.23 2.14 11.31
C GLY A 72 -6.04 1.16 12.19
N SER A 73 -6.59 0.09 11.61
CA SER A 73 -7.46 -0.88 12.31
C SER A 73 -6.84 -2.28 12.42
N GLY A 74 -5.63 -2.43 11.88
CA GLY A 74 -4.94 -3.70 11.84
C GLY A 74 -3.61 -3.62 11.10
N ALA A 75 -3.05 -4.80 10.83
CA ALA A 75 -1.80 -4.95 10.10
C ALA A 75 -1.97 -5.92 8.95
N LEU A 76 -1.43 -5.55 7.79
CA LEU A 76 -1.30 -6.42 6.62
C LEU A 76 0.06 -7.12 6.67
N PHE A 77 0.05 -8.43 6.55
CA PHE A 77 1.23 -9.28 6.48
C PHE A 77 1.31 -9.93 5.11
N THR A 78 2.49 -9.93 4.51
CA THR A 78 2.80 -10.84 3.41
C THR A 78 3.56 -12.03 3.97
N LEU A 79 3.07 -13.21 3.67
CA LEU A 79 3.63 -14.48 4.09
C LEU A 79 4.15 -15.24 2.88
N PHE A 80 5.29 -15.91 3.06
CA PHE A 80 5.90 -16.70 2.01
C PHE A 80 6.27 -18.10 2.51
N ARG A 81 5.99 -19.10 1.68
CA ARG A 81 6.46 -20.48 1.87
C ARG A 81 6.74 -21.11 0.52
N GLN A 82 7.99 -21.50 0.29
CA GLN A 82 8.49 -22.12 -0.94
C GLN A 82 8.28 -21.23 -2.19
N LYS A 83 7.08 -21.23 -2.78
CA LYS A 83 6.67 -20.39 -3.91
C LYS A 83 5.26 -19.81 -3.73
N GLN A 84 4.63 -20.02 -2.57
CA GLN A 84 3.31 -19.51 -2.27
C GLN A 84 3.42 -18.19 -1.50
N THR A 85 2.70 -17.20 -1.97
CA THR A 85 2.55 -15.90 -1.32
C THR A 85 1.13 -15.73 -0.83
N VAL A 86 0.98 -15.46 0.46
CA VAL A 86 -0.31 -15.25 1.12
C VAL A 86 -0.32 -13.87 1.74
N LEU A 87 -1.37 -13.10 1.49
CA LEU A 87 -1.65 -11.84 2.18
C LEU A 87 -2.58 -12.14 3.34
N CYS A 88 -2.23 -11.72 4.55
CA CYS A 88 -3.09 -11.84 5.72
C CYS A 88 -3.30 -10.49 6.38
N VAL A 89 -4.55 -10.10 6.60
CA VAL A 89 -4.89 -8.96 7.43
C VAL A 89 -5.20 -9.47 8.83
N LEU A 90 -4.50 -8.96 9.84
CA LEU A 90 -4.82 -9.12 11.25
C LEU A 90 -5.58 -7.88 11.70
N THR A 91 -6.80 -8.06 12.17
CA THR A 91 -7.66 -7.00 12.69
C THR A 91 -7.63 -7.02 14.21
N ALA A 92 -7.37 -5.87 14.81
CA ALA A 92 -7.41 -5.72 16.26
C ALA A 92 -8.84 -5.88 16.78
N PRO A 93 -9.03 -6.36 18.02
CA PRO A 93 -10.34 -6.30 18.66
C PRO A 93 -10.79 -4.85 18.80
N THR A 94 -12.10 -4.61 18.69
CA THR A 94 -12.68 -3.27 18.81
C THR A 94 -13.25 -3.09 20.21
N PRO A 95 -12.62 -2.28 21.08
CA PRO A 95 -13.12 -2.06 22.44
C PRO A 95 -14.55 -1.53 22.43
N GLY A 96 -15.40 -2.06 23.32
CA GLY A 96 -16.80 -1.62 23.44
C GLY A 96 -17.76 -2.23 22.41
N THR A 97 -17.33 -3.25 21.67
CA THR A 97 -18.21 -4.09 20.82
C THR A 97 -18.13 -5.54 21.27
N ASP A 98 -19.00 -6.41 20.75
CA ASP A 98 -18.92 -7.86 20.99
C ASP A 98 -17.70 -8.52 20.32
N GLN A 99 -16.99 -7.79 19.45
CA GLN A 99 -15.80 -8.28 18.74
C GLN A 99 -14.52 -8.07 19.57
N ASN A 100 -14.41 -8.86 20.63
CA ASN A 100 -13.33 -8.77 21.63
C ASN A 100 -12.10 -9.66 21.34
N VAL A 101 -12.06 -10.33 20.19
CA VAL A 101 -10.96 -11.25 19.82
C VAL A 101 -10.29 -10.78 18.52
N PRO A 102 -8.95 -10.75 18.44
CA PRO A 102 -8.25 -10.49 17.19
C PRO A 102 -8.60 -11.55 16.15
N THR A 103 -8.90 -11.12 14.91
CA THR A 103 -9.21 -12.04 13.81
C THR A 103 -8.28 -11.82 12.64
N SER A 104 -8.03 -12.88 11.88
CA SER A 104 -7.20 -12.82 10.67
C SER A 104 -7.99 -13.27 9.45
N ARG A 105 -7.84 -12.57 8.33
CA ARG A 105 -8.35 -12.98 7.01
C ARG A 105 -7.20 -13.08 6.04
N CYS A 106 -7.12 -14.20 5.31
CA CYS A 106 -5.98 -14.50 4.46
C CYS A 106 -6.40 -14.84 3.03
N TRP A 107 -5.55 -14.47 2.08
CA TRP A 107 -5.75 -14.72 0.65
C TRP A 107 -4.45 -15.17 -0.01
N SER A 108 -4.52 -16.20 -0.85
CA SER A 108 -3.40 -16.62 -1.69
C SER A 108 -3.33 -15.76 -2.94
N LEU A 109 -2.13 -15.26 -3.25
CA LEU A 109 -1.84 -14.55 -4.50
C LEU A 109 -1.52 -15.49 -5.66
N ASN A 110 -1.07 -16.70 -5.35
CA ASN A 110 -0.72 -17.71 -6.32
C ASN A 110 -0.97 -19.12 -5.77
N GLU A 111 -1.05 -20.10 -6.66
CA GLU A 111 -1.23 -21.50 -6.29
C GLU A 111 0.11 -22.14 -5.94
N PRO A 112 0.15 -23.20 -5.10
CA PRO A 112 1.35 -24.01 -4.96
C PRO A 112 1.70 -24.60 -6.33
N THR A 113 2.92 -24.37 -6.79
CA THR A 113 3.45 -25.13 -7.92
C THR A 113 3.43 -26.61 -7.58
N SER A 114 2.76 -27.41 -8.41
CA SER A 114 2.52 -28.86 -8.25
C SER A 114 3.78 -29.72 -8.09
N GLU A 115 4.98 -29.15 -8.26
CA GLU A 115 6.27 -29.79 -7.99
C GLU A 115 6.49 -30.13 -6.51
N ALA A 116 5.81 -29.45 -5.58
CA ALA A 116 5.98 -29.66 -4.13
C ALA A 116 5.14 -30.80 -3.55
N VAL A 117 4.22 -31.41 -4.32
CA VAL A 117 3.32 -32.49 -3.84
C VAL A 117 3.88 -33.89 -4.17
N LYS A 118 5.02 -33.97 -4.89
CA LYS A 118 5.63 -35.23 -5.33
C LYS A 118 6.90 -35.65 -4.57
N LYS A 119 7.17 -35.12 -3.39
CA LYS A 119 8.29 -35.58 -2.55
C LYS A 119 7.82 -36.06 -1.19
#